data_AF-A0A7W4W060-F1
#
_entry.id   AF-A0A7W4W060-F1
#
_cell.length_a   1.000
_cell.length_b   1.000
_cell.length_c   1.000
_cell.angle_alpha   90.00
_cell.angle_beta   90.00
_cell.angle_gamma   90.00
#
_symmetry.space_group_name_H-M   'P 1'
#
loop_
_entity.id
_entity.type
_entity.pdbx_description
1 polymer ?
#
loop_
_entity_poly.entity_id
_entity_poly.type
_entity_poly.pdbx_seq_one_letter_code
_entity_poly.pdbx_strand_id
1 'polypeptide(L)'
;MARLSFDDYLRHIDAEAARLRSVLATCDPEARVPGCPDWTATDLLGHHARVLHFWATIITQRPVGPDELDEPTEPAAYDELLAFHEAQAARLVAALGAADPAEPAWSWSDEQTVGFTFRRQAHEALIHRLDAEQTAGAVTPLDPALAADGVDEALDVMFGGTPPWGSFTPYGRFVRVDVTDTGDVVWVETGRFTGTDPESGEEHDLDDISAVADPGVDPDVVVSGPASALDAWLWRRGDDTEITLSGDEAVQEQFRACVNQAID
;
A
#
# COMPACT_ATOMS: atom_id res chain seq x y z
N MET A 1 -1.99 0.34 -15.43
CA MET A 1 -1.58 1.76 -15.57
C MET A 1 -0.13 1.89 -16.06
N ALA A 2 0.37 3.08 -16.45
CA ALA A 2 1.81 3.27 -16.64
C ALA A 2 2.47 3.55 -15.28
N ARG A 3 3.37 2.67 -14.83
CA ARG A 3 4.13 2.86 -13.58
C ARG A 3 5.04 4.08 -13.66
N LEU A 4 5.28 4.73 -12.52
CA LEU A 4 6.25 5.82 -12.40
C LEU A 4 7.68 5.33 -12.68
N SER A 5 8.60 6.25 -12.94
CA SER A 5 10.01 5.90 -13.01
C SER A 5 10.57 5.53 -11.64
N PHE A 6 11.62 4.70 -11.59
CA PHE A 6 12.27 4.35 -10.32
C PHE A 6 12.89 5.57 -9.61
N ASP A 7 13.34 6.57 -10.36
CA ASP A 7 13.81 7.85 -9.81
C ASP A 7 12.66 8.66 -9.18
N ASP A 8 11.44 8.57 -9.73
CA ASP A 8 10.24 9.17 -9.11
C ASP A 8 9.87 8.46 -7.82
N TYR A 9 9.79 7.12 -7.82
CA TYR A 9 9.52 6.34 -6.61
C TYR A 9 10.53 6.66 -5.51
N LEU A 10 11.82 6.71 -5.83
CA LEU A 10 12.87 7.01 -4.85
C LEU A 10 12.70 8.38 -4.22
N ARG A 11 12.32 9.38 -5.03
CA ARG A 11 12.03 10.75 -4.55
C ARG A 11 10.81 10.78 -3.64
N HIS A 12 9.77 10.01 -3.98
CA HIS A 12 8.58 9.90 -3.13
C HIS A 12 8.91 9.24 -1.80
N ILE A 13 9.65 8.12 -1.79
CA ILE A 13 10.09 7.47 -0.53
C ILE A 13 10.78 8.49 0.38
N ASP A 14 11.76 9.25 -0.13
CA ASP A 14 12.49 10.25 0.65
C ASP A 14 11.57 11.39 1.14
N ALA A 15 10.79 11.98 0.23
CA ALA A 15 9.95 13.14 0.54
C ALA A 15 8.81 12.80 1.51
N GLU A 16 8.11 11.69 1.27
CA GLU A 16 6.96 11.27 2.08
C GLU A 16 7.41 10.81 3.48
N ALA A 17 8.51 10.06 3.59
CA ALA A 17 9.07 9.67 4.88
C ALA A 17 9.56 10.90 5.67
N ALA A 18 10.25 11.85 5.03
CA ALA A 18 10.69 13.08 5.69
C ALA A 18 9.50 13.92 6.18
N ARG A 19 8.42 13.97 5.40
CA ARG A 19 7.20 14.70 5.75
C ARG A 19 6.47 14.06 6.93
N LEU A 20 6.26 12.74 6.89
CA LEU A 20 5.72 11.95 8.00
C LEU A 20 6.46 12.28 9.29
N ARG A 21 7.79 12.16 9.28
CA ARG A 21 8.64 12.43 10.44
C ARG A 21 8.51 13.86 10.94
N SER A 22 8.52 14.85 10.03
CA SER A 22 8.41 16.27 10.39
C SER A 22 7.07 16.59 11.06
N VAL A 23 5.98 15.96 10.61
CA VAL A 23 4.65 16.14 11.19
C VAL A 23 4.62 15.53 12.60
N LEU A 24 5.08 14.29 12.73
CA LEU A 24 5.11 13.56 13.99
C LEU A 24 6.02 14.22 15.04
N ALA A 25 7.14 14.83 14.63
CA ALA A 25 8.04 15.57 15.52
C ALA A 25 7.37 16.74 16.26
N THR A 26 6.22 17.21 15.78
CA THR A 26 5.43 18.28 16.41
C THR A 26 4.07 17.81 16.93
N CYS A 27 3.75 16.53 16.75
CA CYS A 27 2.51 15.89 17.20
C CYS A 27 2.67 15.41 18.65
N ASP A 28 1.56 15.32 19.39
CA ASP A 28 1.53 14.59 20.65
C ASP A 28 1.85 13.12 20.38
N PRO A 29 2.91 12.53 20.97
CA PRO A 29 3.29 11.13 20.76
C PRO A 29 2.20 10.13 21.12
N GLU A 30 1.25 10.51 21.99
CA GLU A 30 0.12 9.67 22.43
C GLU A 30 -1.16 9.91 21.60
N ALA A 31 -1.15 10.84 20.63
CA ALA A 31 -2.30 11.09 19.77
C ALA A 31 -2.69 9.83 19.00
N ARG A 32 -4.00 9.55 18.92
CA ARG A 32 -4.53 8.37 18.24
C ARG A 32 -4.56 8.56 16.74
N VAL A 33 -4.13 7.55 16.01
CA VAL A 33 -4.11 7.55 14.54
C VAL A 33 -5.52 7.24 14.02
N PRO A 34 -6.18 8.14 13.26
CA PRO A 34 -7.56 7.91 12.81
C PRO A 34 -7.74 6.65 11.96
N GLY A 35 -6.81 6.38 11.03
CA GLY A 35 -6.83 5.20 10.16
C GLY A 35 -6.41 3.89 10.83
N CYS A 36 -5.76 3.98 12.00
CA CYS A 36 -5.36 2.85 12.85
C CYS A 36 -5.70 3.16 14.32
N PRO A 37 -6.99 3.07 14.72
CA PRO A 37 -7.45 3.59 16.02
C PRO A 37 -6.77 2.97 17.23
N ASP A 38 -6.12 1.81 17.08
CA ASP A 38 -5.33 1.11 18.10
C ASP A 38 -3.91 1.68 18.28
N TRP A 39 -3.43 2.50 17.35
CA TRP A 39 -2.09 3.06 17.33
C TRP A 39 -2.06 4.50 17.87
N THR A 40 -0.96 4.82 18.55
CA THR A 40 -0.51 6.17 18.85
C THR A 40 0.39 6.72 17.73
N ALA A 41 0.68 8.02 17.76
CA ALA A 41 1.70 8.62 16.91
C ALA A 41 3.10 7.99 17.11
N THR A 42 3.40 7.50 18.32
CA THR A 42 4.60 6.71 18.61
C THR A 42 4.58 5.37 17.88
N ASP A 43 3.46 4.65 17.92
CA ASP A 43 3.31 3.36 17.25
C ASP A 43 3.45 3.50 15.72
N LEU A 44 2.85 4.55 15.13
CA LEU A 44 2.98 4.85 13.70
C LEU A 44 4.44 5.13 13.30
N LEU A 45 5.15 5.94 14.08
CA LEU A 45 6.56 6.25 13.82
C LEU A 45 7.43 4.99 13.92
N GLY A 46 7.21 4.18 14.96
CA GLY A 46 7.92 2.92 15.17
C GLY A 46 7.65 1.91 14.06
N HIS A 47 6.38 1.73 13.69
CA HIS A 47 5.97 0.87 12.56
C HIS A 47 6.69 1.24 11.28
N HIS A 48 6.59 2.51 10.86
CA HIS A 48 7.23 2.93 9.62
C HIS A 48 8.75 2.80 9.70
N ALA A 49 9.38 3.04 10.86
CA ALA A 49 10.81 2.82 11.04
C ALA A 49 11.20 1.33 10.90
N ARG A 50 10.40 0.38 11.42
CA ARG A 50 10.60 -1.06 11.23
C ARG A 50 10.47 -1.47 9.76
N VAL A 51 9.45 -0.98 9.07
CA VAL A 51 9.23 -1.29 7.65
C VAL A 51 10.39 -0.78 6.80
N LEU A 52 10.84 0.47 7.02
CA LEU A 52 12.03 1.01 6.36
C LEU A 52 13.29 0.18 6.66
N HIS A 53 13.47 -0.25 7.91
CA HIS A 53 14.57 -1.12 8.30
C HIS A 53 14.52 -2.45 7.55
N PHE A 54 13.38 -3.14 7.61
CA PHE A 54 13.15 -4.43 6.98
C PHE A 54 13.50 -4.40 5.50
N TRP A 55 12.92 -3.47 4.75
CA TRP A 55 13.17 -3.38 3.31
C TRP A 55 14.58 -2.96 2.96
N ALA A 56 15.20 -2.07 3.75
CA ALA A 56 16.61 -1.75 3.56
C ALA A 56 17.50 -2.99 3.78
N THR A 57 17.14 -3.88 4.70
CA THR A 57 17.84 -5.15 4.93
C THR A 57 17.63 -6.11 3.76
N ILE A 58 16.38 -6.32 3.32
CA ILE A 58 16.03 -7.18 2.18
C ILE A 58 16.81 -6.74 0.94
N ILE A 59 16.82 -5.45 0.61
CA ILE A 59 17.57 -4.96 -0.56
C ILE A 59 19.06 -5.14 -0.35
N THR A 60 19.61 -4.86 0.83
CA THR A 60 21.06 -5.01 1.07
C THR A 60 21.53 -6.47 1.02
N GLN A 61 20.68 -7.42 1.44
CA GLN A 61 20.99 -8.85 1.53
C GLN A 61 20.43 -9.68 0.37
N ARG A 62 19.83 -9.01 -0.63
CA ARG A 62 19.20 -9.64 -1.80
C ARG A 62 20.12 -10.69 -2.46
N PRO A 63 19.54 -11.77 -3.03
CA PRO A 63 18.11 -12.04 -3.16
C PRO A 63 17.49 -12.80 -1.98
N VAL A 64 18.20 -12.90 -0.84
CA VAL A 64 17.75 -13.68 0.31
C VAL A 64 16.47 -13.06 0.89
N GLY A 65 15.50 -13.92 1.17
CA GLY A 65 14.25 -13.54 1.84
C GLY A 65 14.44 -13.27 3.34
N PRO A 66 13.34 -13.05 4.07
CA PRO A 66 13.39 -12.61 5.46
C PRO A 66 13.78 -13.68 6.48
N ASP A 67 14.14 -14.90 6.06
CA ASP A 67 14.46 -16.01 6.95
C ASP A 67 15.64 -15.62 7.87
N GLU A 68 15.35 -15.48 9.17
CA GLU A 68 16.29 -15.07 10.23
C GLU A 68 16.73 -13.59 10.22
N LEU A 69 15.92 -12.66 9.70
CA LEU A 69 16.19 -11.23 9.90
C LEU A 69 15.98 -10.82 11.36
N ASP A 70 17.01 -10.22 11.96
CA ASP A 70 16.91 -9.61 13.28
C ASP A 70 15.96 -8.41 13.26
N GLU A 71 15.00 -8.37 14.18
CA GLU A 71 14.23 -7.16 14.44
C GLU A 71 15.16 -6.06 14.96
N PRO A 72 15.01 -4.80 14.50
CA PRO A 72 15.80 -3.71 15.01
C PRO A 72 15.42 -3.43 16.47
N THR A 73 16.42 -3.21 17.32
CA THR A 73 16.16 -2.64 18.66
C THR A 73 15.74 -1.19 18.51
N GLU A 74 14.45 -0.92 18.69
CA GLU A 74 13.92 0.45 18.66
C GLU A 74 14.31 1.24 19.91
N PRO A 75 14.68 2.53 19.74
CA PRO A 75 14.85 3.42 20.88
C PRO A 75 13.53 3.65 21.62
N ALA A 76 13.56 3.65 22.95
CA ALA A 76 12.37 3.91 23.76
C ALA A 76 12.00 5.39 23.85
N ALA A 77 12.98 6.30 23.67
CA ALA A 77 12.73 7.73 23.72
C ALA A 77 12.27 8.24 22.36
N TYR A 78 11.20 9.05 22.34
CA TYR A 78 10.59 9.54 21.10
C TYR A 78 11.57 10.32 20.19
N ASP A 79 12.40 11.19 20.77
CA ASP A 79 13.42 11.93 20.02
C ASP A 79 14.47 11.00 19.38
N GLU A 80 14.81 9.90 20.06
CA GLU A 80 15.72 8.88 19.52
C GLU A 80 15.03 8.05 18.43
N LEU A 81 13.73 7.77 18.57
CA LEU A 81 12.93 7.08 17.57
C LEU A 81 12.78 7.92 16.28
N LEU A 82 12.61 9.24 16.40
CA LEU A 82 12.62 10.16 15.25
C LEU A 82 13.96 10.11 14.50
N ALA A 83 15.08 10.12 15.22
CA ALA A 83 16.41 9.99 14.63
C ALA A 83 16.64 8.61 14.01
N PHE A 84 16.12 7.55 14.64
CA PHE A 84 16.17 6.19 14.12
C PHE A 84 15.39 6.05 12.81
N HIS A 85 14.16 6.58 12.75
CA HIS A 85 13.35 6.63 11.53
C HIS A 85 14.08 7.33 10.39
N GLU A 86 14.65 8.52 10.64
CA GLU A 86 15.44 9.27 9.64
C GLU A 86 16.61 8.44 9.11
N ALA A 87 17.31 7.72 9.99
CA ALA A 87 18.41 6.85 9.61
C ALA A 87 17.95 5.65 8.76
N GLN A 88 16.81 5.02 9.07
CA GLN A 88 16.29 3.90 8.28
C GLN A 88 15.77 4.37 6.91
N ALA A 89 15.13 5.53 6.83
CA ALA A 89 14.70 6.13 5.55
C ALA A 89 15.91 6.36 4.64
N ALA A 90 16.95 7.01 5.16
CA ALA A 90 18.19 7.24 4.43
C ALA A 90 18.87 5.92 4.00
N ARG A 91 18.80 4.88 4.85
CA ARG A 91 19.36 3.55 4.54
C ARG A 91 18.63 2.88 3.38
N LEU A 92 17.29 2.91 3.38
CA LEU A 92 16.48 2.36 2.30
C LEU A 92 16.73 3.09 0.98
N VAL A 93 16.68 4.43 1.00
CA VAL A 93 16.92 5.26 -0.19
C VAL A 93 18.32 4.99 -0.77
N ALA A 94 19.34 4.89 0.07
CA ALA A 94 20.69 4.57 -0.38
C ALA A 94 20.81 3.15 -0.96
N ALA A 95 20.15 2.16 -0.34
CA ALA A 95 20.19 0.77 -0.81
C ALA A 95 19.49 0.62 -2.18
N LEU A 96 18.32 1.24 -2.35
CA LEU A 96 17.58 1.26 -3.60
C LEU A 96 18.32 2.03 -4.69
N GLY A 97 18.84 3.22 -4.38
CA GLY A 97 19.59 4.05 -5.34
C GLY A 97 20.91 3.42 -5.83
N ALA A 98 21.41 2.39 -5.16
CA ALA A 98 22.60 1.64 -5.54
C ALA A 98 22.31 0.32 -6.27
N ALA A 99 21.03 -0.07 -6.42
CA ALA A 99 20.61 -1.32 -7.02
C ALA A 99 20.02 -1.09 -8.42
N ASP A 100 20.22 -2.04 -9.35
CA ASP A 100 19.43 -2.08 -10.57
C ASP A 100 18.02 -2.59 -10.24
N PRO A 101 16.93 -1.86 -10.60
CA PRO A 101 15.56 -2.28 -10.37
C PRO A 101 15.20 -3.67 -10.92
N ALA A 102 15.92 -4.16 -11.94
CA ALA A 102 15.73 -5.48 -12.51
C ALA A 102 16.47 -6.61 -11.76
N GLU A 103 17.28 -6.30 -10.75
CA GLU A 103 17.95 -7.31 -9.93
C GLU A 103 16.93 -8.15 -9.14
N PRO A 104 17.16 -9.47 -9.00
CA PRO A 104 16.32 -10.31 -8.15
C PRO A 104 16.36 -9.85 -6.69
N ALA A 105 15.18 -9.73 -6.08
CA ALA A 105 15.01 -9.46 -4.66
C ALA A 105 13.73 -10.14 -4.17
N TRP A 106 13.72 -10.54 -2.91
CA TRP A 106 12.53 -11.15 -2.32
C TRP A 106 11.39 -10.13 -2.20
N SER A 107 10.17 -10.58 -2.47
CA SER A 107 8.92 -9.94 -2.04
C SER A 107 7.88 -11.02 -1.69
N TRP A 108 6.75 -10.64 -1.11
CA TRP A 108 5.60 -11.56 -0.95
C TRP A 108 4.72 -11.66 -2.21
N SER A 109 4.97 -10.82 -3.21
CA SER A 109 4.18 -10.77 -4.45
C SER A 109 4.80 -11.64 -5.56
N ASP A 110 4.12 -11.75 -6.70
CA ASP A 110 4.70 -12.39 -7.89
C ASP A 110 5.94 -11.66 -8.42
N GLU A 111 6.06 -10.36 -8.18
CA GLU A 111 7.21 -9.56 -8.62
C GLU A 111 8.40 -9.73 -7.66
N GLN A 112 9.34 -10.61 -8.04
CA GLN A 112 10.55 -10.93 -7.28
C GLN A 112 11.76 -10.10 -7.74
N THR A 113 11.62 -8.76 -7.76
CA THR A 113 12.69 -7.83 -8.17
C THR A 113 12.80 -6.65 -7.22
N VAL A 114 13.94 -5.95 -7.25
CA VAL A 114 14.13 -4.68 -6.53
C VAL A 114 13.05 -3.64 -6.90
N GLY A 115 12.57 -3.68 -8.15
CA GLY A 115 11.51 -2.80 -8.66
C GLY A 115 10.22 -2.86 -7.84
N PHE A 116 9.87 -4.03 -7.27
CA PHE A 116 8.73 -4.15 -6.36
C PHE A 116 8.90 -3.27 -5.13
N THR A 117 10.09 -3.30 -4.51
CA THR A 117 10.38 -2.53 -3.29
C THR A 117 10.35 -1.02 -3.56
N PHE A 118 10.82 -0.56 -4.72
CA PHE A 118 10.66 0.85 -5.11
C PHE A 118 9.19 1.28 -5.07
N ARG A 119 8.31 0.50 -5.72
CA ARG A 119 6.88 0.82 -5.82
C ARG A 119 6.19 0.71 -4.46
N ARG A 120 6.28 -0.44 -3.80
CA ARG A 120 5.63 -0.72 -2.51
C ARG A 120 6.03 0.29 -1.43
N GLN A 121 7.31 0.66 -1.35
CA GLN A 121 7.77 1.59 -0.32
C GLN A 121 7.41 3.05 -0.59
N ALA A 122 7.20 3.44 -1.85
CA ALA A 122 6.67 4.77 -2.15
C ALA A 122 5.22 4.91 -1.66
N HIS A 123 4.40 3.87 -1.87
CA HIS A 123 3.01 3.83 -1.42
C HIS A 123 2.87 3.70 0.10
N GLU A 124 3.70 2.86 0.72
CA GLU A 124 3.80 2.75 2.18
C GLU A 124 4.07 4.12 2.82
N ALA A 125 5.05 4.85 2.28
CA ALA A 125 5.41 6.17 2.78
C ALA A 125 4.29 7.21 2.54
N LEU A 126 3.61 7.16 1.39
CA LEU A 126 2.49 8.07 1.09
C LEU A 126 1.31 7.88 2.05
N ILE A 127 0.86 6.64 2.25
CA ILE A 127 -0.29 6.32 3.11
C ILE A 127 0.03 6.60 4.58
N HIS A 128 1.22 6.24 5.06
CA HIS A 128 1.58 6.54 6.43
C HIS A 128 1.91 8.02 6.66
N ARG A 129 2.32 8.76 5.62
CA ARG A 129 2.34 10.23 5.68
C ARG A 129 0.93 10.79 5.85
N LEU A 130 -0.05 10.26 5.12
CA LEU A 130 -1.45 10.64 5.30
C LEU A 130 -1.93 10.33 6.72
N ASP A 131 -1.62 9.15 7.26
CA ASP A 131 -1.94 8.78 8.65
C ASP A 131 -1.36 9.80 9.66
N ALA A 132 -0.09 10.20 9.48
CA ALA A 132 0.56 11.19 10.33
C ALA A 132 -0.11 12.57 10.23
N GLU A 133 -0.41 13.03 9.01
CA GLU A 133 -1.05 14.34 8.80
C GLU A 133 -2.50 14.36 9.29
N GLN A 134 -3.24 13.25 9.18
CA GLN A 134 -4.57 13.12 9.77
C GLN A 134 -4.51 13.16 11.31
N THR A 135 -3.54 12.45 11.90
CA THR A 135 -3.30 12.47 13.35
C THR A 135 -3.01 13.89 13.86
N ALA A 136 -2.24 14.67 13.10
CA ALA A 136 -1.92 16.05 13.42
C ALA A 136 -2.98 17.10 12.99
N GLY A 137 -4.01 16.69 12.23
CA GLY A 137 -5.01 17.60 11.66
C GLY A 137 -4.44 18.57 10.60
N ALA A 138 -3.41 18.17 9.86
CA ALA A 138 -2.64 18.99 8.94
C ALA A 138 -2.46 18.35 7.55
N VAL A 139 -3.49 17.66 7.05
CA VAL A 139 -3.49 16.96 5.74
C VAL A 139 -3.12 17.89 4.61
N THR A 140 -2.15 17.46 3.80
CA THR A 140 -1.76 18.11 2.56
C THR A 140 -2.06 17.24 1.34
N PRO A 141 -2.14 17.82 0.12
CA PRO A 141 -2.43 17.05 -1.08
C PRO A 141 -1.48 15.86 -1.27
N LEU A 142 -2.01 14.75 -1.78
CA LEU A 142 -1.23 13.62 -2.27
C LEU A 142 -0.85 13.90 -3.73
N ASP A 143 0.33 13.45 -4.17
CA ASP A 143 0.72 13.57 -5.57
C ASP A 143 -0.22 12.71 -6.46
N PRO A 144 -0.91 13.29 -7.46
CA PRO A 144 -1.90 12.56 -8.24
C PRO A 144 -1.31 11.39 -9.04
N ALA A 145 -0.06 11.49 -9.51
CA ALA A 145 0.56 10.41 -10.27
C ALA A 145 0.90 9.24 -9.35
N LEU A 146 1.47 9.50 -8.16
CA LEU A 146 1.73 8.46 -7.18
C LEU A 146 0.42 7.83 -6.67
N ALA A 147 -0.59 8.64 -6.35
CA ALA A 147 -1.87 8.15 -5.87
C ALA A 147 -2.60 7.31 -6.93
N ALA A 148 -2.53 7.67 -8.22
CA ALA A 148 -3.10 6.87 -9.30
C ALA A 148 -2.42 5.50 -9.39
N ASP A 149 -1.08 5.47 -9.32
CA ASP A 149 -0.34 4.21 -9.24
C ASP A 149 -0.65 3.42 -7.96
N GLY A 150 -0.95 4.11 -6.85
CA GLY A 150 -1.38 3.52 -5.58
C GLY A 150 -2.74 2.83 -5.67
N VAL A 151 -3.68 3.38 -6.47
CA VAL A 151 -4.96 2.72 -6.77
C VAL A 151 -4.74 1.41 -7.53
N ASP A 152 -3.89 1.42 -8.57
CA ASP A 152 -3.52 0.23 -9.34
C ASP A 152 -2.84 -0.80 -8.43
N GLU A 153 -1.90 -0.36 -7.60
CA GLU A 153 -1.11 -1.24 -6.73
C GLU A 153 -1.90 -1.81 -5.56
N ALA A 154 -2.79 -1.04 -4.92
CA ALA A 154 -3.67 -1.53 -3.86
C ALA A 154 -4.60 -2.63 -4.39
N LEU A 155 -5.20 -2.42 -5.57
CA LEU A 155 -6.11 -3.39 -6.18
C LEU A 155 -5.41 -4.64 -6.72
N ASP A 156 -4.17 -4.51 -7.19
CA ASP A 156 -3.37 -5.61 -7.76
C ASP A 156 -2.66 -6.44 -6.67
N VAL A 157 -1.99 -5.76 -5.73
CA VAL A 157 -1.07 -6.40 -4.77
C VAL A 157 -1.73 -6.63 -3.43
N MET A 158 -2.48 -5.66 -2.91
CA MET A 158 -2.99 -5.70 -1.54
C MET A 158 -4.34 -6.41 -1.42
N PHE A 159 -5.21 -6.22 -2.41
CA PHE A 159 -6.54 -6.84 -2.45
C PHE A 159 -6.70 -7.88 -3.57
N GLY A 160 -5.82 -7.90 -4.58
CA GLY A 160 -5.95 -8.76 -5.76
C GLY A 160 -4.93 -9.90 -5.85
N GLY A 161 -4.01 -9.98 -4.88
CA GLY A 161 -2.92 -10.95 -4.89
C GLY A 161 -3.42 -12.35 -4.54
N THR A 162 -3.17 -13.32 -5.42
CA THR A 162 -3.47 -14.74 -5.13
C THR A 162 -2.18 -15.47 -4.73
N PRO A 163 -1.95 -15.76 -3.43
CA PRO A 163 -0.75 -16.47 -3.02
C PRO A 163 -0.72 -17.91 -3.56
N PRO A 164 0.48 -18.53 -3.70
CA PRO A 164 0.62 -19.86 -4.30
C PRO A 164 -0.12 -21.00 -3.60
N TRP A 165 -0.50 -20.82 -2.33
CA TRP A 165 -1.24 -21.79 -1.52
C TRP A 165 -2.76 -21.70 -1.68
N GLY A 166 -3.26 -20.67 -2.38
CA GLY A 166 -4.67 -20.46 -2.65
C GLY A 166 -5.03 -20.49 -4.12
N SER A 167 -6.32 -20.31 -4.41
CA SER A 167 -6.85 -20.25 -5.76
C SER A 167 -7.99 -19.24 -5.86
N PHE A 168 -8.00 -18.50 -6.96
CA PHE A 168 -9.06 -17.56 -7.29
C PHE A 168 -9.98 -18.15 -8.36
N THR A 169 -11.30 -18.16 -8.10
CA THR A 169 -12.32 -18.58 -9.06
C THR A 169 -13.14 -17.36 -9.51
N PRO A 170 -13.04 -16.94 -10.78
CA PRO A 170 -13.73 -15.75 -11.27
C PRO A 170 -15.24 -15.93 -11.34
N TYR A 171 -15.99 -14.86 -11.06
CA TYR A 171 -17.45 -14.83 -11.23
C TYR A 171 -17.92 -14.28 -12.59
N GLY A 172 -17.01 -13.73 -13.41
CA GLY A 172 -17.38 -13.04 -14.64
C GLY A 172 -18.17 -11.77 -14.37
N ARG A 173 -17.74 -11.00 -13.37
CA ARG A 173 -18.29 -9.67 -13.03
C ARG A 173 -17.14 -8.70 -12.86
N PHE A 174 -17.24 -7.57 -13.53
CA PHE A 174 -16.13 -6.63 -13.71
C PHE A 174 -16.43 -5.28 -13.09
N VAL A 175 -15.47 -4.77 -12.33
CA VAL A 175 -15.48 -3.42 -11.80
C VAL A 175 -14.40 -2.62 -12.51
N ARG A 176 -14.77 -1.45 -13.03
CA ARG A 176 -13.84 -0.49 -13.61
C ARG A 176 -13.66 0.68 -12.65
N VAL A 177 -12.42 1.01 -12.33
CA VAL A 177 -12.05 2.15 -11.50
C VAL A 177 -11.49 3.25 -12.39
N ASP A 178 -12.22 4.35 -12.51
CA ASP A 178 -11.89 5.51 -13.33
C ASP A 178 -11.22 6.59 -12.46
N VAL A 179 -9.91 6.79 -12.66
CA VAL A 179 -9.13 7.83 -11.98
C VAL A 179 -9.27 9.15 -12.74
N THR A 180 -10.16 10.01 -12.26
CA THR A 180 -10.75 11.09 -13.08
C THR A 180 -9.80 12.24 -13.44
N ASP A 181 -8.80 12.52 -12.59
CA ASP A 181 -7.87 13.64 -12.74
C ASP A 181 -6.59 13.27 -13.51
N THR A 182 -6.23 12.00 -13.57
CA THR A 182 -5.12 11.48 -14.40
C THR A 182 -5.60 10.84 -15.71
N GLY A 183 -6.85 10.39 -15.75
CA GLY A 183 -7.45 9.66 -16.87
C GLY A 183 -7.07 8.18 -16.91
N ASP A 184 -6.43 7.66 -15.86
CA ASP A 184 -6.10 6.26 -15.75
C ASP A 184 -7.32 5.40 -15.43
N VAL A 185 -7.24 4.13 -15.82
CA VAL A 185 -8.31 3.14 -15.63
C VAL A 185 -7.71 1.85 -15.12
N VAL A 186 -8.30 1.30 -14.05
CA VAL A 186 -7.98 -0.02 -13.51
C VAL A 186 -9.20 -0.92 -13.63
N TRP A 187 -8.99 -2.19 -13.97
CA TRP A 187 -10.06 -3.19 -14.05
C TRP A 187 -9.80 -4.29 -13.03
N VAL A 188 -10.84 -4.69 -12.33
CA VAL A 188 -10.82 -5.88 -11.48
C VAL A 188 -11.98 -6.80 -11.82
N GLU A 189 -11.74 -8.09 -11.72
CA GLU A 189 -12.78 -9.13 -11.77
C GLU A 189 -13.08 -9.59 -10.35
N THR A 190 -14.36 -9.65 -9.98
CA THR A 190 -14.76 -10.25 -8.70
C THR A 190 -14.73 -11.77 -8.79
N GLY A 191 -14.44 -12.43 -7.68
CA GLY A 191 -14.44 -13.88 -7.62
C GLY A 191 -14.45 -14.40 -6.20
N ARG A 192 -13.99 -15.63 -6.05
CA ARG A 192 -13.85 -16.32 -4.77
C ARG A 192 -12.42 -16.76 -4.57
N PHE A 193 -11.86 -16.41 -3.42
CA PHE A 193 -10.59 -16.96 -2.97
C PHE A 193 -10.83 -18.18 -2.07
N THR A 194 -10.10 -19.25 -2.34
CA THR A 194 -10.08 -20.45 -1.49
C THR A 194 -8.66 -20.94 -1.28
N GLY A 195 -8.29 -21.26 -0.06
CA GLY A 195 -6.95 -21.73 0.27
C GLY A 195 -6.79 -22.09 1.74
N THR A 196 -5.68 -22.72 2.08
CA THR A 196 -5.27 -22.93 3.47
C THR A 196 -3.89 -22.33 3.66
N ASP A 197 -3.77 -21.36 4.57
CA ASP A 197 -2.50 -20.75 4.89
C ASP A 197 -1.56 -21.83 5.48
N PRO A 198 -0.39 -22.09 4.87
CA PRO A 198 0.53 -23.12 5.32
C PRO A 198 1.19 -22.81 6.68
N GLU A 199 1.24 -21.54 7.09
CA GLU A 199 1.88 -21.12 8.35
C GLU A 199 0.90 -21.21 9.53
N SER A 200 -0.28 -20.59 9.41
CA SER A 200 -1.29 -20.58 10.46
C SER A 200 -2.18 -21.83 10.46
N GLY A 201 -2.35 -22.48 9.30
CA GLY A 201 -3.34 -23.53 9.08
C GLY A 201 -4.78 -23.02 8.94
N GLU A 202 -4.98 -21.72 8.83
CA GLU A 202 -6.30 -21.11 8.64
C GLU A 202 -6.87 -21.43 7.25
N GLU A 203 -8.14 -21.83 7.21
CA GLU A 203 -8.87 -22.05 5.96
C GLU A 203 -9.58 -20.77 5.53
N HIS A 204 -9.32 -20.35 4.30
CA HIS A 204 -9.93 -19.18 3.66
C HIS A 204 -10.95 -19.64 2.63
N ASP A 205 -12.17 -19.10 2.74
CA ASP A 205 -13.25 -19.27 1.78
C ASP A 205 -14.12 -18.00 1.74
N LEU A 206 -13.72 -17.03 0.93
CA LEU A 206 -14.29 -15.68 0.91
C LEU A 206 -14.38 -15.09 -0.50
N ASP A 207 -15.25 -14.09 -0.67
CA ASP A 207 -15.28 -13.28 -1.89
C ASP A 207 -14.01 -12.43 -1.97
N ASP A 208 -13.50 -12.26 -3.18
CA ASP A 208 -12.25 -11.56 -3.45
C ASP A 208 -12.28 -10.84 -4.81
N ILE A 209 -11.22 -10.11 -5.15
CA ILE A 209 -11.03 -9.49 -6.45
C ILE A 209 -9.70 -9.91 -7.08
N SER A 210 -9.55 -9.68 -8.38
CA SER A 210 -8.27 -9.83 -9.06
C SER A 210 -8.14 -8.74 -10.11
N ALA A 211 -7.00 -8.04 -10.14
CA ALA A 211 -6.73 -7.06 -11.17
C ALA A 211 -6.54 -7.74 -12.53
N VAL A 212 -7.17 -7.18 -13.57
CA VAL A 212 -7.17 -7.75 -14.92
C VAL A 212 -6.87 -6.67 -15.96
N ALA A 213 -6.38 -7.10 -17.12
CA ALA A 213 -6.37 -6.23 -18.29
C ALA A 213 -7.82 -5.92 -18.73
N ASP A 214 -8.01 -4.85 -19.50
CA ASP A 214 -9.31 -4.48 -20.06
C ASP A 214 -9.98 -5.70 -20.72
N PRO A 215 -11.11 -6.20 -20.17
CA PRO A 215 -11.75 -7.42 -20.63
C PRO A 215 -12.50 -7.22 -21.96
N GLY A 216 -12.60 -5.99 -22.47
CA GLY A 216 -13.31 -5.68 -23.72
C GLY A 216 -14.83 -5.81 -23.62
N VAL A 217 -15.38 -5.73 -22.40
CA VAL A 217 -16.82 -5.76 -22.10
C VAL A 217 -17.24 -4.50 -21.34
N ASP A 218 -18.54 -4.24 -21.28
CA ASP A 218 -19.05 -3.20 -20.40
C ASP A 218 -18.87 -3.61 -18.93
N PRO A 219 -18.47 -2.70 -18.03
CA PRO A 219 -18.33 -3.00 -16.61
C PRO A 219 -19.70 -3.21 -15.97
N ASP A 220 -19.78 -4.11 -14.99
CA ASP A 220 -20.96 -4.24 -14.13
C ASP A 220 -21.04 -3.07 -13.15
N VAL A 221 -19.88 -2.55 -12.71
CA VAL A 221 -19.75 -1.38 -11.82
C VAL A 221 -18.65 -0.46 -12.30
N VAL A 222 -18.91 0.85 -12.26
CA VAL A 222 -17.90 1.90 -12.37
C VAL A 222 -17.74 2.58 -11.00
N VAL A 223 -16.53 2.54 -10.48
CA VAL A 223 -16.05 3.36 -9.35
C VAL A 223 -15.27 4.52 -9.93
N SER A 224 -15.49 5.74 -9.47
CA SER A 224 -14.78 6.91 -10.00
C SER A 224 -14.53 7.97 -8.92
N GLY A 225 -13.42 8.67 -9.05
CA GLY A 225 -12.98 9.74 -8.16
C GLY A 225 -11.62 10.30 -8.58
N PRO A 226 -11.14 11.38 -7.95
CA PRO A 226 -9.75 11.82 -8.13
C PRO A 226 -8.78 10.82 -7.49
N ALA A 227 -7.57 10.70 -8.03
CA ALA A 227 -6.54 9.74 -7.62
C ALA A 227 -6.33 9.71 -6.10
N SER A 228 -6.10 10.89 -5.51
CA SER A 228 -5.87 11.02 -4.07
C SER A 228 -7.04 10.56 -3.19
N ALA A 229 -8.29 10.77 -3.64
CA ALA A 229 -9.46 10.32 -2.89
C ALA A 229 -9.65 8.81 -3.03
N LEU A 230 -9.48 8.25 -4.24
CA LEU A 230 -9.59 6.81 -4.48
C LEU A 230 -8.55 6.03 -3.69
N ASP A 231 -7.29 6.48 -3.72
CA ASP A 231 -6.19 5.84 -2.98
C ASP A 231 -6.48 5.88 -1.47
N ALA A 232 -6.75 7.07 -0.92
CA ALA A 232 -7.12 7.20 0.50
C ALA A 232 -8.37 6.37 0.87
N TRP A 233 -9.35 6.29 -0.02
CA TRP A 233 -10.58 5.52 0.20
C TRP A 233 -10.32 4.01 0.25
N LEU A 234 -9.52 3.47 -0.68
CA LEU A 234 -9.11 2.05 -0.69
C LEU A 234 -8.37 1.68 0.60
N TRP A 235 -7.52 2.57 1.10
CA TRP A 235 -6.83 2.36 2.38
C TRP A 235 -7.67 2.69 3.62
N ARG A 236 -8.95 3.07 3.45
CA ARG A 236 -9.88 3.47 4.54
C ARG A 236 -9.43 4.70 5.33
N ARG A 237 -8.72 5.62 4.68
CA ARG A 237 -8.32 6.95 5.18
C ARG A 237 -9.20 8.08 4.61
N GLY A 238 -10.06 7.79 3.65
CA GLY A 238 -11.04 8.72 3.07
C GLY A 238 -12.49 8.29 3.33
N ASP A 239 -13.43 9.18 3.01
CA ASP A 239 -14.87 8.87 2.99
C ASP A 239 -15.40 8.84 1.54
N ASP A 240 -16.71 8.58 1.40
CA ASP A 240 -17.36 8.47 0.09
C ASP A 240 -17.61 9.83 -0.59
N THR A 241 -17.20 10.98 -0.01
CA THR A 241 -17.61 12.31 -0.50
C THR A 241 -17.19 12.57 -1.94
N GLU A 242 -16.02 12.11 -2.35
CA GLU A 242 -15.47 12.29 -3.71
C GLU A 242 -15.51 11.01 -4.55
N ILE A 243 -16.16 9.95 -4.04
CA ILE A 243 -16.21 8.64 -4.68
C ILE A 243 -17.63 8.38 -5.20
N THR A 244 -17.73 8.06 -6.48
CA THR A 244 -18.99 7.64 -7.11
C THR A 244 -18.93 6.17 -7.47
N LEU A 245 -19.92 5.40 -7.02
CA LEU A 245 -20.14 4.02 -7.45
C LEU A 245 -21.46 3.96 -8.23
N SER A 246 -21.42 3.34 -9.41
CA SER A 246 -22.59 3.21 -10.28
C SER A 246 -22.59 1.86 -11.00
N GLY A 247 -23.76 1.25 -11.17
CA GLY A 247 -23.89 -0.07 -11.79
C GLY A 247 -24.72 -1.02 -10.92
N ASP A 248 -24.46 -2.31 -11.05
CA ASP A 248 -25.15 -3.36 -10.29
C ASP A 248 -24.87 -3.24 -8.78
N GLU A 249 -25.92 -3.13 -7.96
CA GLU A 249 -25.80 -2.93 -6.51
C GLU A 249 -25.17 -4.14 -5.79
N ALA A 250 -25.44 -5.37 -6.25
CA ALA A 250 -24.86 -6.56 -5.62
C ALA A 250 -23.36 -6.65 -5.89
N VAL A 251 -22.92 -6.27 -7.08
CA VAL A 251 -21.48 -6.21 -7.42
C VAL A 251 -20.79 -5.07 -6.67
N GLN A 252 -21.46 -3.93 -6.43
CA GLN A 252 -20.92 -2.86 -5.58
C GLN A 252 -20.71 -3.31 -4.15
N GLU A 253 -21.69 -3.99 -3.54
CA GLU A 253 -21.58 -4.54 -2.19
C GLU A 253 -20.45 -5.57 -2.11
N GLN A 254 -20.34 -6.45 -3.10
CA GLN A 254 -19.26 -7.44 -3.17
C GLN A 254 -17.89 -6.77 -3.27
N PHE A 255 -17.69 -5.85 -4.21
CA PHE A 255 -16.43 -5.12 -4.37
C PHE A 255 -16.02 -4.41 -3.08
N ARG A 256 -16.98 -3.71 -2.46
CA ARG A 256 -16.76 -3.03 -1.17
C ARG A 256 -16.39 -4.00 -0.06
N ALA A 257 -16.97 -5.20 -0.04
CA ALA A 257 -16.60 -6.21 0.95
C ALA A 257 -15.14 -6.64 0.77
N CYS A 258 -14.69 -6.87 -0.48
CA CYS A 258 -13.31 -7.27 -0.78
C CYS A 258 -12.30 -6.19 -0.35
N VAL A 259 -12.48 -4.94 -0.77
CA VAL A 259 -11.53 -3.85 -0.42
C VAL A 259 -11.63 -3.36 1.03
N ASN A 260 -12.56 -3.91 1.82
CA ASN A 260 -12.65 -3.65 3.26
C ASN A 260 -12.12 -4.79 4.14
N GLN A 261 -11.60 -5.86 3.55
CA GLN A 261 -10.94 -6.93 4.31
C GLN A 261 -9.70 -6.39 5.03
N ALA A 262 -9.33 -7.04 6.13
CA ALA A 262 -8.07 -6.72 6.80
C ALA A 262 -6.92 -7.00 5.82
N ILE A 263 -5.94 -6.09 5.83
CA ILE A 263 -4.68 -6.31 5.14
C ILE A 263 -3.74 -6.76 6.25
N ASP A 264 -3.36 -8.03 6.24
CA ASP A 264 -2.43 -8.63 7.21
C ASP A 264 -0.97 -8.43 6.78
#